data_AF-A0A502M219-F1
#
_entry.id   AF-A0A502M219-F1
#
_cell.length_a   1.000
_cell.length_b   1.000
_cell.length_c   1.000
_cell.angle_alpha   90.00
_cell.angle_beta   90.00
_cell.angle_gamma   90.00
#
_symmetry.space_group_name_H-M   'P 1'
#
loop_
_entity.id
_entity.type
_entity.pdbx_description
1 polymer ?
#
loop_
_entity_poly.entity_id
_entity_poly.type
_entity_poly.pdbx_seq_one_letter_code
_entity_poly.pdbx_strand_id
1 'polypeptide(L)'
;MKKKVKILYTLSFLAFALPATAISCIKTDKKEEISKDLNEKLDKTNFIYENKNNVDVLNSNEDAIKIENNDGDLSFKISNFKKQPKLNSVSFDVYIKKDNKISETRKMVINDFAITENYLNTLLDDTKTTLKLGDASNDGSEETVKQLNVWHLVEGQGAIQINIKNPDMYIPENLDLIVDYSPFDDSTEVNSKFNGTVDLEVQLNYEKENKKVSSKKKMIKFENQLQPGFSVDYLTKFKKLTFTFDNLENISVSQIQEGNLSDELKSHLKPAFDGNLEAAKAFFDKHNITFENIRVDEVFAEERKINLLIDLKMPNTNEEWGKDTQFELTGLKEVQKATNEQVAEFVKKLTHGDFYFGSLLNENNNEIPLRYSDNNNITQESPILDQELLSLKGITDFNVEELNKAKYDKNSHKLITTLHLNGQEYTVETTLSRPTVDMGVWASEVGDQLTAEANTINAISLNVTNLKFKKLNWTII
;
A
#
# COMPACT_ATOMS: atom_id res chain seq x y z
N MET A 1 -3.89 6.07 12.65
CA MET A 1 -4.10 7.39 12.04
C MET A 1 -5.56 7.46 11.60
N LYS A 2 -6.43 8.22 12.28
CA LYS A 2 -7.89 8.20 12.02
C LYS A 2 -8.19 8.88 10.68
N LYS A 3 -8.72 8.15 9.70
CA LYS A 3 -9.05 8.69 8.37
C LYS A 3 -10.55 9.04 8.31
N LYS A 4 -10.86 10.19 7.72
CA LYS A 4 -12.23 10.68 7.50
C LYS A 4 -12.69 10.18 6.12
N VAL A 5 -13.83 9.50 6.06
CA VAL A 5 -14.47 9.07 4.81
C VAL A 5 -15.66 9.99 4.55
N LYS A 6 -15.71 10.59 3.36
CA LYS A 6 -16.76 11.53 2.96
C LYS A 6 -17.86 10.77 2.22
N ILE A 7 -19.12 10.93 2.65
CA ILE A 7 -20.29 10.27 2.05
C ILE A 7 -20.86 11.17 0.94
N LEU A 8 -21.10 10.60 -0.25
CA LEU A 8 -21.74 11.31 -1.38
C LEU A 8 -23.20 10.82 -1.58
N TYR A 9 -24.13 11.75 -1.74
CA TYR A 9 -25.57 11.49 -1.83
C TYR A 9 -26.08 11.49 -3.28
N THR A 10 -26.94 10.52 -3.61
CA THR A 10 -27.87 10.65 -4.74
C THR A 10 -29.15 11.34 -4.27
N LEU A 11 -29.31 12.61 -4.64
CA LEU A 11 -30.48 13.42 -4.31
C LEU A 11 -31.75 12.85 -4.98
N SER A 12 -32.78 12.61 -4.17
CA SER A 12 -34.16 12.45 -4.64
C SER A 12 -35.00 13.58 -4.04
N PHE A 13 -35.03 14.73 -4.72
CA PHE A 13 -35.95 15.80 -4.37
C PHE A 13 -37.38 15.42 -4.81
N LEU A 14 -38.29 15.35 -3.85
CA LEU A 14 -39.72 15.62 -4.10
C LEU A 14 -40.08 16.85 -3.28
N ALA A 15 -39.90 18.01 -3.91
CA ALA A 15 -40.51 19.25 -3.46
C ALA A 15 -42.03 19.11 -3.64
N PHE A 16 -42.76 18.87 -2.56
CA PHE A 16 -44.19 19.04 -2.54
C PHE A 16 -44.51 20.37 -1.86
N ALA A 17 -44.77 21.38 -2.70
CA ALA A 17 -45.74 22.40 -2.33
C ALA A 17 -47.11 21.70 -2.28
N LEU A 18 -47.82 21.81 -1.15
CA LEU A 18 -49.22 21.40 -1.09
C LEU A 18 -50.10 22.54 -0.58
N PRO A 19 -51.31 22.68 -1.16
CA PRO A 19 -52.17 23.82 -0.96
C PRO A 19 -53.01 23.69 0.31
N ALA A 20 -53.47 24.84 0.80
CA ALA A 20 -54.46 24.93 1.86
C ALA A 20 -55.78 24.25 1.43
N THR A 21 -56.23 23.27 2.20
CA THR A 21 -57.65 22.88 2.26
C THR A 21 -58.06 22.66 3.71
N ALA A 22 -59.06 23.43 4.15
CA ALA A 22 -59.94 23.08 5.26
C ALA A 22 -60.78 21.84 4.85
N ILE A 23 -61.37 21.01 5.70
CA ILE A 23 -62.14 21.24 6.93
C ILE A 23 -62.05 19.94 7.75
N SER A 24 -61.99 20.02 9.08
CA SER A 24 -62.33 18.91 9.97
C SER A 24 -63.14 19.43 11.15
N CYS A 25 -64.40 19.02 11.24
CA CYS A 25 -65.30 19.31 12.36
C CYS A 25 -64.82 18.61 13.63
N ILE A 26 -64.70 19.35 14.74
CA ILE A 26 -64.56 18.78 16.09
C ILE A 26 -65.78 19.19 16.92
N LYS A 27 -66.37 18.19 17.60
CA LYS A 27 -67.35 18.36 18.69
C LYS A 27 -66.61 18.85 19.93
N THR A 28 -67.06 19.95 20.52
CA THR A 28 -66.62 20.41 21.84
C THR A 28 -67.83 20.73 22.70
N ASP A 29 -67.93 20.07 23.85
CA ASP A 29 -68.93 20.37 24.87
C ASP A 29 -68.64 21.76 25.48
N LYS A 30 -69.71 22.57 25.59
CA LYS A 30 -69.73 24.06 25.62
C LYS A 30 -69.12 24.69 24.36
N LYS A 31 -69.98 25.04 23.39
CA LYS A 31 -69.58 25.66 22.11
C LYS A 31 -68.91 27.02 22.32
N GLU A 32 -67.59 27.01 22.42
CA GLU A 32 -66.74 28.19 22.22
C GLU A 32 -66.89 28.65 20.75
N GLU A 33 -66.97 29.96 20.52
CA GLU A 33 -67.21 30.54 19.19
C GLU A 33 -65.88 30.63 18.40
N ILE A 34 -65.88 30.20 17.14
CA ILE A 34 -64.71 30.32 16.26
C ILE A 34 -64.54 31.79 15.83
N SER A 35 -63.34 32.36 16.03
CA SER A 35 -63.05 33.77 15.76
C SER A 35 -62.11 33.97 14.57
N LYS A 36 -62.54 34.81 13.61
CA LYS A 36 -61.71 35.23 12.46
C LYS A 36 -60.45 36.00 12.90
N ASP A 37 -60.58 36.86 13.91
CA ASP A 37 -59.44 37.61 14.49
C ASP A 37 -58.39 36.66 15.10
N LEU A 38 -58.84 35.58 15.76
CA LEU A 38 -57.93 34.57 16.32
C LEU A 38 -57.28 33.72 15.21
N ASN A 39 -57.97 33.46 14.10
CA ASN A 39 -57.35 32.79 12.94
C ASN A 39 -56.26 33.64 12.31
N GLU A 40 -56.52 34.94 12.09
CA GLU A 40 -55.51 35.87 11.55
C GLU A 40 -54.29 36.02 12.47
N LYS A 41 -54.50 35.94 13.80
CA LYS A 41 -53.40 35.91 14.78
C LYS A 41 -52.63 34.59 14.73
N LEU A 42 -53.33 33.45 14.68
CA LEU A 42 -52.69 32.14 14.58
C LEU A 42 -51.84 32.04 13.31
N ASP A 43 -52.31 32.54 12.17
CA ASP A 43 -51.57 32.56 10.90
C ASP A 43 -50.29 33.42 10.97
N LYS A 44 -50.20 34.36 11.92
CA LYS A 44 -49.01 35.21 12.16
C LYS A 44 -48.18 34.76 13.36
N THR A 45 -48.62 33.74 14.09
CA THR A 45 -47.96 33.26 15.31
C THR A 45 -46.79 32.35 14.93
N ASN A 46 -45.60 32.62 15.46
CA ASN A 46 -44.45 31.74 15.31
C ASN A 46 -44.34 30.78 16.51
N PHE A 47 -44.35 29.48 16.24
CA PHE A 47 -44.15 28.45 17.25
C PHE A 47 -42.69 28.01 17.22
N ILE A 48 -42.02 28.12 18.36
CA ILE A 48 -40.64 27.69 18.55
C ILE A 48 -40.60 26.49 19.49
N TYR A 49 -39.52 25.71 19.39
CA TYR A 49 -39.24 24.63 20.32
C TYR A 49 -38.08 25.04 21.22
N GLU A 50 -38.29 25.05 22.54
CA GLU A 50 -37.27 25.41 23.51
C GLU A 50 -36.08 24.45 23.45
N ASN A 51 -34.86 25.01 23.38
CA ASN A 51 -33.62 24.23 23.28
C ASN A 51 -33.55 23.24 22.10
N LYS A 52 -34.28 23.51 21.00
CA LYS A 52 -34.25 22.73 19.76
C LYS A 52 -32.83 22.40 19.25
N ASN A 53 -31.88 23.31 19.48
CA ASN A 53 -30.48 23.16 19.07
C ASN A 53 -29.67 22.18 19.93
N ASN A 54 -30.26 21.64 21.01
CA ASN A 54 -29.63 20.68 21.92
C ASN A 54 -30.46 19.39 22.12
N VAL A 55 -31.69 19.34 21.60
CA VAL A 55 -32.61 18.20 21.75
C VAL A 55 -32.86 17.59 20.37
N ASP A 56 -32.76 16.27 20.28
CA ASP A 56 -33.10 15.53 19.06
C ASP A 56 -34.61 15.24 18.97
N VAL A 57 -35.08 14.98 17.75
CA VAL A 57 -36.50 14.68 17.48
C VAL A 57 -37.02 13.46 18.26
N LEU A 58 -36.17 12.48 18.58
CA LEU A 58 -36.56 11.27 19.30
C LEU A 58 -36.87 11.58 20.77
N ASN A 59 -36.18 12.56 21.36
CA ASN A 59 -36.36 13.00 22.74
C ASN A 59 -37.28 14.22 22.90
N SER A 60 -37.82 14.75 21.80
CA SER A 60 -38.76 15.87 21.86
C SER A 60 -40.06 15.56 22.63
N ASN A 61 -40.67 16.59 23.19
CA ASN A 61 -41.93 16.56 23.94
C ASN A 61 -42.78 17.80 23.63
N GLU A 62 -44.09 17.72 23.85
CA GLU A 62 -45.00 18.83 23.53
C GLU A 62 -44.83 20.05 24.44
N ASP A 63 -44.46 19.83 25.71
CA ASP A 63 -44.34 20.88 26.74
C ASP A 63 -43.28 21.95 26.42
N ALA A 64 -42.30 21.62 25.58
CA ALA A 64 -41.25 22.54 25.17
C ALA A 64 -41.64 23.45 23.98
N ILE A 65 -42.85 23.30 23.41
CA ILE A 65 -43.32 24.20 22.35
C ILE A 65 -43.81 25.50 22.96
N LYS A 66 -43.27 26.62 22.48
CA LYS A 66 -43.58 27.98 22.96
C LYS A 66 -43.97 28.87 21.79
N ILE A 67 -44.74 29.91 22.08
CA ILE A 67 -45.01 31.00 21.14
C ILE A 67 -43.93 32.06 21.31
N GLU A 68 -43.30 32.45 20.21
CA GLU A 68 -42.40 33.59 20.19
C GLU A 68 -43.22 34.89 20.20
N ASN A 69 -42.91 35.82 21.10
CA ASN A 69 -43.65 37.09 21.31
C ASN A 69 -45.13 36.91 21.70
N ASN A 70 -45.40 36.13 22.75
CA ASN A 70 -46.77 35.95 23.25
C ASN A 70 -47.33 37.25 23.85
N ASP A 71 -48.45 37.75 23.31
CA ASP A 71 -49.34 38.65 24.05
C ASP A 71 -49.86 37.85 25.26
N GLY A 72 -49.54 38.26 26.49
CA GLY A 72 -49.81 37.50 27.72
C GLY A 72 -51.27 37.07 27.95
N ASP A 73 -52.20 37.59 27.14
CA ASP A 73 -53.63 37.25 27.14
C ASP A 73 -54.00 36.02 26.28
N LEU A 74 -53.09 35.49 25.47
CA LEU A 74 -53.35 34.34 24.59
C LEU A 74 -52.92 33.04 25.26
N SER A 75 -53.86 32.10 25.35
CA SER A 75 -53.57 30.70 25.69
C SER A 75 -53.57 29.86 24.41
N PHE A 76 -52.75 28.83 24.33
CA PHE A 76 -52.76 27.89 23.21
C PHE A 76 -52.89 26.47 23.73
N LYS A 77 -53.51 25.62 22.92
CA LYS A 77 -53.60 24.19 23.21
C LYS A 77 -52.99 23.40 22.08
N ILE A 78 -52.05 22.54 22.45
CA ILE A 78 -51.42 21.58 21.56
C ILE A 78 -52.13 20.24 21.71
N SER A 79 -52.27 19.54 20.60
CA SER A 79 -52.81 18.18 20.54
C SER A 79 -52.17 17.42 19.38
N ASN A 80 -52.34 16.10 19.34
CA ASN A 80 -51.83 15.25 18.26
C ASN A 80 -50.33 15.44 17.97
N PHE A 81 -49.53 15.71 19.02
CA PHE A 81 -48.08 15.80 18.89
C PHE A 81 -47.50 14.48 18.36
N LYS A 82 -46.79 14.55 17.24
CA LYS A 82 -46.19 13.41 16.57
C LYS A 82 -44.75 13.72 16.19
N LYS A 83 -43.84 12.84 16.58
CA LYS A 83 -42.45 12.84 16.13
C LYS A 83 -42.38 12.31 14.70
N GLN A 84 -41.57 12.93 13.86
CA GLN A 84 -41.35 12.53 12.47
C GLN A 84 -39.84 12.40 12.20
N PRO A 85 -39.17 11.34 12.70
CA PRO A 85 -37.71 11.21 12.63
C PRO A 85 -37.15 11.26 11.20
N LYS A 86 -37.85 10.69 10.22
CA LYS A 86 -37.50 10.74 8.80
C LYS A 86 -37.37 12.16 8.22
N LEU A 87 -38.14 13.10 8.75
CA LEU A 87 -38.15 14.50 8.33
C LEU A 87 -37.37 15.40 9.30
N ASN A 88 -36.74 14.80 10.32
CA ASN A 88 -36.12 15.50 11.44
C ASN A 88 -37.04 16.59 12.04
N SER A 89 -38.31 16.25 12.26
CA SER A 89 -39.34 17.22 12.63
C SER A 89 -40.37 16.68 13.62
N VAL A 90 -41.14 17.58 14.21
CA VAL A 90 -42.37 17.25 14.95
C VAL A 90 -43.54 17.94 14.27
N SER A 91 -44.68 17.26 14.23
CA SER A 91 -45.95 17.83 13.77
C SER A 91 -46.96 17.81 14.91
N PHE A 92 -47.76 18.86 15.02
CA PHE A 92 -48.78 18.96 16.06
C PHE A 92 -49.95 19.81 15.57
N ASP A 93 -51.10 19.64 16.21
CA ASP A 93 -52.28 20.44 15.98
C ASP A 93 -52.38 21.50 17.08
N VAL A 94 -52.63 22.75 16.70
CA VAL A 94 -52.72 23.87 17.63
C VAL A 94 -53.95 24.73 17.35
N TYR A 95 -54.54 25.25 18.42
CA TYR A 95 -55.42 26.40 18.35
C TYR A 95 -55.09 27.38 19.47
N ILE A 96 -55.35 28.66 19.24
CA ILE A 96 -55.25 29.70 20.26
C ILE A 96 -56.64 30.02 20.82
N LYS A 97 -56.67 30.40 22.09
CA LYS A 97 -57.87 30.73 22.85
C LYS A 97 -57.68 32.05 23.60
N LYS A 98 -58.70 32.91 23.48
CA LYS A 98 -58.87 34.13 24.27
C LYS A 98 -60.34 34.23 24.69
N ASP A 99 -60.59 34.46 25.96
CA ASP A 99 -61.94 34.45 26.56
C ASP A 99 -62.70 33.15 26.24
N ASN A 100 -63.92 33.25 25.69
CA ASN A 100 -64.77 32.11 25.27
C ASN A 100 -64.68 31.82 23.75
N LYS A 101 -63.63 32.33 23.08
CA LYS A 101 -63.42 32.18 21.64
C LYS A 101 -62.16 31.39 21.35
N ILE A 102 -62.21 30.61 20.27
CA ILE A 102 -61.06 29.83 19.78
C ILE A 102 -60.78 30.14 18.31
N SER A 103 -59.55 29.91 17.87
CA SER A 103 -59.23 29.77 16.46
C SER A 103 -59.66 28.40 15.92
N GLU A 104 -59.63 28.24 14.60
CA GLU A 104 -59.55 26.94 13.96
C GLU A 104 -58.29 26.19 14.43
N THR A 105 -58.39 24.86 14.47
CA THR A 105 -57.23 24.00 14.68
C THR A 105 -56.38 23.98 13.40
N ARG A 106 -55.09 24.29 13.54
CA ARG A 106 -54.10 24.25 12.47
C ARG A 106 -53.05 23.20 12.76
N LYS A 107 -52.64 22.48 11.73
CA LYS A 107 -51.49 21.59 11.79
C LYS A 107 -50.22 22.42 11.58
N MET A 108 -49.30 22.34 12.53
CA MET A 108 -48.01 23.00 12.52
C MET A 108 -46.90 21.95 12.47
N VAL A 109 -45.73 22.37 11.98
CA VAL A 109 -44.53 21.53 11.90
C VAL A 109 -43.33 22.36 12.34
N ILE A 110 -42.49 21.79 13.21
CA ILE A 110 -41.17 22.33 13.56
C ILE A 110 -40.13 21.33 13.04
N ASN A 111 -39.27 21.76 12.12
CA ASN A 111 -38.22 20.95 11.49
C ASN A 111 -36.86 21.13 12.17
N ASP A 112 -35.78 20.54 11.66
CA ASP A 112 -34.37 20.82 11.99
C ASP A 112 -33.98 20.68 13.47
N PHE A 113 -34.44 19.61 14.12
CA PHE A 113 -33.96 19.27 15.48
C PHE A 113 -32.46 18.93 15.48
N ALA A 114 -31.82 19.08 16.65
CA ALA A 114 -30.40 18.81 16.80
C ALA A 114 -30.07 17.33 16.57
N ILE A 115 -28.91 17.09 15.95
CA ILE A 115 -28.34 15.74 15.85
C ILE A 115 -27.46 15.52 17.07
N THR A 116 -28.00 14.78 18.06
CA THR A 116 -27.33 14.45 19.32
C THR A 116 -26.61 13.09 19.23
N GLU A 117 -25.76 12.78 20.22
CA GLU A 117 -25.18 11.43 20.35
C GLU A 117 -26.28 10.37 20.42
N ASN A 118 -27.37 10.63 21.16
CA ASN A 118 -28.50 9.70 21.26
C ASN A 118 -29.14 9.42 19.90
N TYR A 119 -29.32 10.46 19.08
CA TYR A 119 -29.85 10.31 17.73
C TYR A 119 -28.93 9.44 16.86
N LEU A 120 -27.63 9.70 16.88
CA LEU A 120 -26.64 8.93 16.12
C LEU A 120 -26.55 7.47 16.60
N ASN A 121 -26.56 7.24 17.91
CA ASN A 121 -26.61 5.89 18.48
C ASN A 121 -27.86 5.15 18.02
N THR A 122 -29.03 5.79 18.10
CA THR A 122 -30.29 5.18 17.65
C THR A 122 -30.25 4.86 16.16
N LEU A 123 -29.71 5.77 15.33
CA LEU A 123 -29.55 5.53 13.90
C LEU A 123 -28.64 4.32 13.62
N LEU A 124 -27.55 4.16 14.38
CA LEU A 124 -26.62 3.04 14.21
C LEU A 124 -27.16 1.70 14.79
N ASP A 125 -28.07 1.77 15.75
CA ASP A 125 -28.68 0.62 16.42
C ASP A 125 -30.00 0.15 15.80
N ASP A 126 -30.61 0.97 14.94
CA ASP A 126 -31.85 0.61 14.27
C ASP A 126 -31.65 -0.58 13.31
N THR A 127 -32.46 -1.63 13.50
CA THR A 127 -32.52 -2.82 12.64
C THR A 127 -32.81 -2.53 11.16
N LYS A 128 -33.37 -1.36 10.84
CA LYS A 128 -33.66 -0.90 9.47
C LYS A 128 -32.50 -0.11 8.87
N THR A 129 -31.46 0.20 9.65
CA THR A 129 -30.24 0.81 9.14
C THR A 129 -29.41 -0.23 8.39
N THR A 130 -29.22 0.00 7.11
CA THR A 130 -28.31 -0.79 6.27
C THR A 130 -26.99 -0.06 6.10
N LEU A 131 -25.89 -0.77 6.31
CA LEU A 131 -24.54 -0.30 5.99
C LEU A 131 -23.94 -1.15 4.88
N LYS A 132 -23.33 -0.47 3.89
CA LYS A 132 -22.63 -1.13 2.78
C LYS A 132 -21.29 -0.49 2.52
N LEU A 133 -20.28 -1.28 2.20
CA LEU A 133 -19.02 -0.83 1.65
C LEU A 133 -19.23 -0.38 0.19
N GLY A 134 -18.74 0.79 -0.17
CA GLY A 134 -18.72 1.40 -1.50
C GLY A 134 -17.29 1.71 -1.92
N ASP A 135 -17.02 1.84 -3.21
CA ASP A 135 -15.70 2.25 -3.71
C ASP A 135 -15.65 3.77 -3.74
N ALA A 136 -14.70 4.41 -3.06
CA ALA A 136 -14.64 5.87 -3.03
C ALA A 136 -14.00 6.47 -4.30
N SER A 137 -13.41 5.64 -5.17
CA SER A 137 -12.87 6.07 -6.47
C SER A 137 -13.90 6.06 -7.60
N ASN A 138 -15.06 5.42 -7.38
CA ASN A 138 -16.19 5.39 -8.30
C ASN A 138 -17.45 5.82 -7.58
N ASP A 139 -18.03 6.95 -7.97
CA ASP A 139 -19.27 7.49 -7.39
C ASP A 139 -20.44 6.49 -7.50
N GLY A 140 -20.54 5.56 -6.54
CA GLY A 140 -21.74 4.78 -6.26
C GLY A 140 -21.86 3.36 -6.85
N SER A 141 -20.81 2.73 -7.40
CA SER A 141 -20.93 1.32 -7.85
C SER A 141 -20.61 0.33 -6.71
N GLU A 142 -21.60 -0.47 -6.29
CA GLU A 142 -21.41 -1.56 -5.31
C GLU A 142 -20.58 -2.72 -5.87
N GLU A 143 -20.42 -2.80 -7.19
CA GLU A 143 -19.73 -3.90 -7.88
C GLU A 143 -18.20 -3.84 -7.74
N THR A 144 -17.61 -2.66 -7.62
CA THR A 144 -16.16 -2.47 -7.54
C THR A 144 -15.60 -2.91 -6.18
N VAL A 145 -16.37 -2.75 -5.09
CA VAL A 145 -15.95 -3.21 -3.76
C VAL A 145 -15.85 -4.72 -3.65
N LYS A 146 -16.70 -5.45 -4.38
CA LYS A 146 -16.60 -6.93 -4.46
C LYS A 146 -15.34 -7.42 -5.16
N GLN A 147 -14.57 -6.52 -5.79
CA GLN A 147 -13.25 -6.79 -6.37
C GLN A 147 -12.12 -6.36 -5.43
N LEU A 148 -12.42 -5.71 -4.30
CA LEU A 148 -11.42 -5.32 -3.31
C LEU A 148 -11.28 -6.44 -2.27
N ASN A 149 -10.05 -6.86 -2.01
CA ASN A 149 -9.73 -7.77 -0.91
C ASN A 149 -9.36 -6.99 0.37
N VAL A 150 -9.06 -7.72 1.45
CA VAL A 150 -8.81 -7.17 2.78
C VAL A 150 -7.64 -6.17 2.87
N TRP A 151 -6.68 -6.21 1.94
CA TRP A 151 -5.54 -5.29 1.88
C TRP A 151 -5.98 -3.84 1.82
N HIS A 152 -7.07 -3.57 1.07
CA HIS A 152 -7.61 -2.24 0.88
C HIS A 152 -8.20 -1.63 2.16
N LEU A 153 -8.55 -2.46 3.15
CA LEU A 153 -8.95 -1.99 4.48
C LEU A 153 -7.76 -1.47 5.28
N VAL A 154 -6.59 -2.10 5.14
CA VAL A 154 -5.41 -1.83 5.99
C VAL A 154 -4.46 -0.79 5.40
N GLU A 155 -4.36 -0.69 4.07
CA GLU A 155 -3.51 0.30 3.39
C GLU A 155 -4.09 1.73 3.49
N GLY A 156 -5.41 1.84 3.63
CA GLY A 156 -6.12 3.10 3.85
C GLY A 156 -6.01 4.10 2.69
N GLN A 157 -5.79 3.67 1.45
CA GLN A 157 -5.78 4.56 0.28
C GLN A 157 -7.20 4.92 -0.21
N GLY A 158 -8.09 5.35 0.69
CA GLY A 158 -9.36 5.97 0.30
C GLY A 158 -10.26 5.14 -0.62
N ALA A 159 -10.01 3.84 -0.82
CA ALA A 159 -10.74 3.03 -1.78
C ALA A 159 -12.11 2.59 -1.26
N ILE A 160 -12.36 2.65 0.06
CA ILE A 160 -13.59 2.11 0.65
C ILE A 160 -14.37 3.21 1.38
N GLN A 161 -15.49 3.61 0.79
CA GLN A 161 -16.56 4.40 1.38
C GLN A 161 -17.53 3.48 2.15
N ILE A 162 -18.30 3.99 3.11
CA ILE A 162 -19.46 3.28 3.65
C ILE A 162 -20.73 4.08 3.40
N ASN A 163 -21.72 3.42 2.82
CA ASN A 163 -23.04 3.94 2.52
C ASN A 163 -24.03 3.51 3.60
N ILE A 164 -24.66 4.48 4.24
CA ILE A 164 -25.71 4.29 5.24
C ILE A 164 -27.09 4.60 4.63
N LYS A 165 -28.07 3.74 4.90
CA LYS A 165 -29.48 3.96 4.52
C LYS A 165 -30.39 3.56 5.67
N ASN A 166 -31.39 4.38 5.97
CA ASN A 166 -32.47 4.06 6.90
C ASN A 166 -33.79 4.64 6.33
N PRO A 167 -34.85 3.84 6.18
CA PRO A 167 -36.11 4.29 5.60
C PRO A 167 -36.96 5.17 6.51
N ASP A 168 -36.70 5.18 7.82
CA ASP A 168 -37.56 5.75 8.88
C ASP A 168 -36.91 6.91 9.65
N MET A 169 -35.59 7.07 9.54
CA MET A 169 -34.81 8.12 10.19
C MET A 169 -34.12 9.02 9.17
N TYR A 170 -34.02 10.31 9.49
CA TYR A 170 -33.25 11.26 8.71
C TYR A 170 -31.74 10.97 8.84
N ILE A 171 -31.03 10.95 7.70
CA ILE A 171 -29.58 10.84 7.64
C ILE A 171 -29.03 12.25 7.35
N PRO A 172 -28.32 12.88 8.29
CA PRO A 172 -27.79 14.22 8.11
C PRO A 172 -26.78 14.31 6.97
N GLU A 173 -26.86 15.37 6.16
CA GLU A 173 -25.95 15.54 5.00
C GLU A 173 -24.47 15.59 5.41
N ASN A 174 -24.12 16.27 6.51
CA ASN A 174 -22.75 16.35 7.03
C ASN A 174 -22.41 15.22 8.01
N LEU A 175 -22.96 14.03 7.79
CA LEU A 175 -22.63 12.83 8.55
C LEU A 175 -21.43 12.14 7.90
N ASP A 176 -20.31 12.09 8.61
CA ASP A 176 -19.17 11.24 8.29
C ASP A 176 -19.29 9.94 9.10
N LEU A 177 -19.17 8.77 8.47
CA LEU A 177 -18.91 7.53 9.21
C LEU A 177 -17.40 7.37 9.35
N ILE A 178 -16.90 7.39 10.58
CA ILE A 178 -15.53 6.97 10.86
C ILE A 178 -15.54 5.46 11.06
N VAL A 179 -14.86 4.77 10.16
CA VAL A 179 -14.47 3.39 10.34
C VAL A 179 -13.09 3.42 10.96
N ASP A 180 -12.96 2.87 12.16
CA ASP A 180 -11.65 2.68 12.75
C ASP A 180 -11.04 1.42 12.14
N TYR A 181 -10.39 1.57 10.99
CA TYR A 181 -9.62 0.47 10.37
C TYR A 181 -8.35 0.10 11.17
N SER A 182 -8.04 0.86 12.24
CA SER A 182 -6.80 0.72 13.02
C SER A 182 -6.69 -0.61 13.79
N PRO A 183 -7.77 -1.42 13.92
CA PRO A 183 -7.60 -2.84 14.12
C PRO A 183 -8.56 -3.60 13.21
N PHE A 184 -8.25 -3.68 11.90
CA PHE A 184 -8.61 -4.92 11.23
C PHE A 184 -7.87 -6.04 11.96
N ASP A 185 -8.59 -6.71 12.86
CA ASP A 185 -8.08 -7.77 13.70
C ASP A 185 -8.36 -9.10 13.02
N ASP A 186 -7.34 -9.63 12.35
CA ASP A 186 -7.36 -10.93 11.69
C ASP A 186 -7.17 -12.10 12.66
N SER A 187 -7.15 -11.86 13.97
CA SER A 187 -7.27 -12.91 14.99
C SER A 187 -8.73 -13.29 15.26
N THR A 188 -9.70 -12.44 14.89
CA THR A 188 -11.12 -12.73 15.10
C THR A 188 -11.61 -13.88 14.21
N GLU A 189 -12.62 -14.61 14.67
CA GLU A 189 -13.14 -15.77 13.93
C GLU A 189 -13.64 -15.40 12.52
N VAL A 190 -14.24 -14.22 12.37
CA VAL A 190 -14.77 -13.73 11.09
C VAL A 190 -13.65 -13.28 10.16
N ASN A 191 -12.83 -12.33 10.60
CA ASN A 191 -11.82 -11.69 9.74
C ASN A 191 -10.72 -12.67 9.32
N SER A 192 -10.39 -13.62 10.20
CA SER A 192 -9.36 -14.62 9.94
C SER A 192 -9.73 -15.66 8.88
N LYS A 193 -10.96 -15.66 8.36
CA LYS A 193 -11.40 -16.56 7.28
C LYS A 193 -11.15 -15.96 5.90
N PHE A 194 -10.99 -14.63 5.79
CA PHE A 194 -10.85 -13.91 4.53
C PHE A 194 -11.87 -14.34 3.46
N ASN A 195 -13.12 -14.59 3.84
CA ASN A 195 -14.15 -15.12 2.93
C ASN A 195 -15.02 -14.01 2.28
N GLY A 196 -14.55 -12.76 2.33
CA GLY A 196 -15.31 -11.58 1.87
C GLY A 196 -16.25 -10.98 2.93
N THR A 197 -16.42 -11.63 4.08
CA THR A 197 -17.10 -11.08 5.25
C THR A 197 -16.10 -10.50 6.24
N VAL A 198 -16.38 -9.30 6.78
CA VAL A 198 -15.50 -8.62 7.73
C VAL A 198 -16.27 -7.98 8.87
N ASP A 199 -15.71 -8.03 10.08
CA ASP A 199 -16.16 -7.31 11.26
C ASP A 199 -15.31 -6.04 11.42
N LEU A 200 -15.96 -4.88 11.44
CA LEU A 200 -15.32 -3.57 11.58
C LEU A 200 -15.93 -2.77 12.72
N GLU A 201 -15.10 -2.03 13.44
CA GLU A 201 -15.56 -1.05 14.43
C GLU A 201 -15.93 0.26 13.74
N VAL A 202 -17.18 0.71 13.91
CA VAL A 202 -17.69 1.92 13.28
C VAL A 202 -18.20 2.94 14.29
N GLN A 203 -18.14 4.21 13.91
CA GLN A 203 -18.67 5.35 14.66
C GLN A 203 -19.23 6.39 13.69
N LEU A 204 -20.45 6.87 13.94
CA LEU A 204 -21.03 8.00 13.22
C LEU A 204 -20.52 9.31 13.81
N ASN A 205 -20.06 10.23 12.97
CA ASN A 205 -19.61 11.57 13.35
C ASN A 205 -20.35 12.62 12.52
N TYR A 206 -21.04 13.50 13.20
CA TYR A 206 -21.74 14.62 12.61
C TYR A 206 -20.98 15.91 12.89
N GLU A 207 -20.71 16.71 11.85
CA GLU A 207 -20.06 18.00 11.98
C GLU A 207 -20.85 19.09 11.24
N LYS A 208 -21.34 20.09 11.98
CA LYS A 208 -21.99 21.28 11.41
C LYS A 208 -21.63 22.50 12.25
N GLU A 209 -21.25 23.60 11.58
CA GLU A 209 -20.97 24.89 12.22
C GLU A 209 -19.99 24.78 13.41
N ASN A 210 -18.90 24.02 13.23
CA ASN A 210 -17.86 23.73 14.24
C ASN A 210 -18.34 22.95 15.49
N LYS A 211 -19.57 22.42 15.50
CA LYS A 211 -20.01 21.44 16.48
C LYS A 211 -19.80 20.04 15.95
N LYS A 212 -19.10 19.22 16.73
CA LYS A 212 -18.86 17.81 16.44
C LYS A 212 -19.60 16.93 17.43
N VAL A 213 -20.37 15.99 16.91
CA VAL A 213 -21.11 15.00 17.70
C VAL A 213 -20.75 13.61 17.18
N SER A 214 -20.60 12.66 18.08
CA SER A 214 -20.17 11.30 17.76
C SER A 214 -21.10 10.28 18.39
N SER A 215 -21.41 9.19 17.69
CA SER A 215 -22.01 8.00 18.30
C SER A 215 -20.99 7.26 19.16
N LYS A 216 -21.43 6.25 19.91
CA LYS A 216 -20.57 5.21 20.46
C LYS A 216 -20.00 4.36 19.33
N LYS A 217 -18.83 3.78 19.59
CA LYS A 217 -18.21 2.77 18.73
C LYS A 217 -19.00 1.47 18.81
N LYS A 218 -19.16 0.80 17.66
CA LYS A 218 -19.91 -0.46 17.55
C LYS A 218 -19.25 -1.38 16.53
N MET A 219 -19.15 -2.66 16.87
CA MET A 219 -18.76 -3.70 15.92
C MET A 219 -19.91 -4.03 14.99
N ILE A 220 -19.65 -4.00 13.68
CA ILE A 220 -20.61 -4.32 12.64
C ILE A 220 -20.00 -5.31 11.67
N LYS A 221 -20.80 -6.32 11.34
CA LYS A 221 -20.48 -7.36 10.38
C LYS A 221 -20.94 -6.94 8.98
N PHE A 222 -20.00 -6.87 8.04
CA PHE A 222 -20.23 -6.62 6.63
C PHE A 222 -20.16 -7.96 5.88
N GLU A 223 -21.32 -8.56 5.61
CA GLU A 223 -21.40 -9.90 5.02
C GLU A 223 -21.17 -9.90 3.51
N ASN A 224 -20.16 -10.64 3.06
CA ASN A 224 -19.82 -10.88 1.66
C ASN A 224 -19.71 -9.60 0.81
N GLN A 225 -19.15 -8.54 1.40
CA GLN A 225 -19.03 -7.24 0.73
C GLN A 225 -17.66 -7.02 0.08
N LEU A 226 -16.68 -7.86 0.37
CA LEU A 226 -15.33 -7.84 -0.23
C LEU A 226 -15.07 -9.10 -1.06
N GLN A 227 -14.06 -9.02 -1.92
CA GLN A 227 -13.49 -10.19 -2.56
C GLN A 227 -12.89 -11.12 -1.49
N PRO A 228 -13.19 -12.43 -1.52
CA PRO A 228 -12.49 -13.42 -0.70
C PRO A 228 -10.98 -13.42 -0.97
N GLY A 229 -10.20 -13.60 0.09
CA GLY A 229 -8.74 -13.67 0.10
C GLY A 229 -8.05 -12.38 0.55
N PHE A 230 -6.75 -12.36 0.37
CA PHE A 230 -5.85 -11.22 0.61
C PHE A 230 -4.78 -11.19 -0.50
N SER A 231 -4.05 -10.08 -0.65
CA SER A 231 -2.99 -9.93 -1.64
C SER A 231 -1.61 -10.29 -1.07
N VAL A 232 -0.60 -10.43 -1.93
CA VAL A 232 0.81 -10.45 -1.53
C VAL A 232 1.17 -9.21 -0.71
N ASP A 233 0.67 -8.05 -1.13
CA ASP A 233 0.87 -6.79 -0.40
C ASP A 233 0.36 -6.84 1.04
N TYR A 234 -0.73 -7.57 1.32
CA TYR A 234 -1.16 -7.82 2.68
C TYR A 234 -0.09 -8.52 3.52
N LEU A 235 0.60 -9.50 2.93
CA LEU A 235 1.70 -10.19 3.58
C LEU A 235 2.94 -9.29 3.70
N THR A 236 3.42 -8.73 2.60
CA THR A 236 4.72 -8.04 2.54
C THR A 236 4.70 -6.66 3.18
N LYS A 237 3.61 -5.90 3.03
CA LYS A 237 3.53 -4.51 3.52
C LYS A 237 2.79 -4.40 4.85
N PHE A 238 1.67 -5.10 5.05
CA PHE A 238 0.91 -5.02 6.31
C PHE A 238 1.46 -5.96 7.38
N LYS A 239 1.57 -7.26 7.07
CA LYS A 239 2.17 -8.25 7.98
C LYS A 239 3.69 -8.17 8.05
N LYS A 240 4.32 -7.39 7.17
CA LYS A 240 5.78 -7.24 7.05
C LYS A 240 6.47 -8.60 6.92
N LEU A 241 5.99 -9.41 5.97
CA LEU A 241 6.59 -10.68 5.63
C LEU A 241 8.04 -10.48 5.21
N THR A 242 8.92 -11.22 5.87
CA THR A 242 10.34 -11.35 5.59
C THR A 242 10.69 -12.84 5.62
N PHE A 243 11.91 -13.18 5.22
CA PHE A 243 12.44 -14.53 5.36
C PHE A 243 13.77 -14.50 6.10
N THR A 244 14.03 -15.53 6.89
CA THR A 244 15.30 -15.73 7.58
C THR A 244 15.61 -17.22 7.69
N PHE A 245 16.83 -17.56 8.11
CA PHE A 245 17.21 -18.93 8.40
C PHE A 245 17.00 -19.23 9.89
N ASP A 246 16.49 -20.42 10.21
CA ASP A 246 16.35 -20.86 11.61
C ASP A 246 17.70 -21.18 12.30
N ASN A 247 18.79 -21.20 11.55
CA ASN A 247 20.17 -21.38 11.97
C ASN A 247 21.10 -20.26 11.45
N LEU A 248 20.55 -19.03 11.32
CA LEU A 248 21.21 -17.87 10.71
C LEU A 248 22.64 -17.64 11.21
N GLU A 249 22.91 -17.87 12.50
CA GLU A 249 24.21 -17.67 13.14
C GLU A 249 25.32 -18.58 12.60
N ASN A 250 24.96 -19.67 11.90
CA ASN A 250 25.90 -20.62 11.32
C ASN A 250 26.11 -20.41 9.81
N ILE A 251 25.28 -19.59 9.17
CA ILE A 251 25.32 -19.38 7.73
C ILE A 251 26.15 -18.13 7.41
N SER A 252 27.25 -18.33 6.71
CA SER A 252 28.06 -17.25 6.17
C SER A 252 27.61 -16.86 4.78
N VAL A 253 27.67 -15.56 4.47
CA VAL A 253 27.34 -15.04 3.15
C VAL A 253 28.17 -15.68 2.02
N SER A 254 29.41 -16.11 2.30
CA SER A 254 30.28 -16.80 1.33
C SER A 254 29.83 -18.22 0.96
N GLN A 255 28.89 -18.80 1.72
CA GLN A 255 28.31 -20.11 1.41
C GLN A 255 27.16 -20.01 0.39
N ILE A 256 26.76 -18.78 0.04
CA ILE A 256 25.60 -18.50 -0.80
C ILE A 256 26.09 -17.99 -2.16
N GLN A 257 25.50 -18.51 -3.22
CA GLN A 257 25.76 -18.10 -4.60
C GLN A 257 24.47 -17.63 -5.24
N GLU A 258 24.59 -16.72 -6.20
CA GLU A 258 23.48 -16.31 -7.06
C GLU A 258 22.88 -17.51 -7.79
N GLY A 259 21.57 -17.44 -8.06
CA GLY A 259 20.79 -18.51 -8.66
C GLY A 259 20.01 -19.33 -7.63
N ASN A 260 19.80 -20.62 -7.91
CA ASN A 260 18.93 -21.44 -7.07
C ASN A 260 19.55 -21.65 -5.67
N LEU A 261 18.77 -21.35 -4.63
CA LEU A 261 19.19 -21.64 -3.27
C LEU A 261 19.36 -23.16 -3.08
N SER A 262 20.43 -23.59 -2.41
CA SER A 262 20.69 -25.02 -2.19
C SER A 262 19.60 -25.67 -1.34
N ASP A 263 19.38 -26.98 -1.50
CA ASP A 263 18.33 -27.69 -0.76
C ASP A 263 18.57 -27.68 0.75
N GLU A 264 19.85 -27.71 1.18
CA GLU A 264 20.23 -27.54 2.57
C GLU A 264 19.75 -26.18 3.12
N LEU A 265 20.11 -25.07 2.46
CA LEU A 265 19.69 -23.73 2.89
C LEU A 265 18.17 -23.53 2.81
N LYS A 266 17.51 -24.06 1.78
CA LYS A 266 16.05 -24.04 1.65
C LYS A 266 15.35 -24.68 2.85
N SER A 267 15.90 -25.78 3.37
CA SER A 267 15.31 -26.49 4.52
C SER A 267 15.32 -25.65 5.80
N HIS A 268 16.26 -24.71 5.91
CA HIS A 268 16.41 -23.79 7.04
C HIS A 268 15.68 -22.45 6.84
N LEU A 269 15.28 -22.12 5.61
CA LEU A 269 14.56 -20.88 5.32
C LEU A 269 13.15 -20.92 5.93
N LYS A 270 12.76 -19.84 6.61
CA LYS A 270 11.47 -19.69 7.29
C LYS A 270 10.89 -18.28 7.05
N PRO A 271 9.57 -18.17 6.86
CA PRO A 271 8.90 -16.87 6.84
C PRO A 271 8.84 -16.27 8.25
N ALA A 272 8.89 -14.94 8.34
CA ALA A 272 8.74 -14.19 9.58
C ALA A 272 7.85 -12.97 9.35
N PHE A 273 6.99 -12.65 10.33
CA PHE A 273 6.23 -11.40 10.35
C PHE A 273 6.83 -10.47 11.39
N ASP A 274 7.46 -9.37 10.94
CA ASP A 274 8.17 -8.42 11.84
C ASP A 274 9.14 -9.15 12.80
N GLY A 275 9.87 -10.16 12.29
CA GLY A 275 10.80 -11.00 13.04
C GLY A 275 10.17 -12.18 13.81
N ASN A 276 8.85 -12.34 13.81
CA ASN A 276 8.17 -13.44 14.51
C ASN A 276 7.92 -14.65 13.60
N LEU A 277 8.69 -15.72 13.80
CA LEU A 277 8.62 -16.98 13.05
C LEU A 277 7.35 -17.78 13.36
N GLU A 278 6.98 -17.89 14.65
CA GLU A 278 5.83 -18.69 15.07
C GLU A 278 4.51 -18.10 14.55
N ALA A 279 4.39 -16.77 14.58
CA ALA A 279 3.21 -16.09 14.05
C ALA A 279 3.08 -16.27 12.53
N ALA A 280 4.18 -16.17 11.79
CA ALA A 280 4.21 -16.40 10.35
C ALA A 280 3.88 -17.86 10.02
N LYS A 281 4.52 -18.82 10.71
CA LYS A 281 4.25 -20.25 10.54
C LYS A 281 2.78 -20.57 10.79
N ALA A 282 2.21 -20.12 11.91
CA ALA A 282 0.81 -20.36 12.24
C ALA A 282 -0.15 -19.80 11.18
N PHE A 283 0.15 -18.61 10.63
CA PHE A 283 -0.63 -18.02 9.56
C PHE A 283 -0.50 -18.80 8.25
N PHE A 284 0.73 -19.16 7.85
CA PHE A 284 0.98 -19.94 6.63
C PHE A 284 0.29 -21.30 6.70
N ASP A 285 0.39 -22.01 7.82
CA ASP A 285 -0.26 -23.30 8.05
C ASP A 285 -1.80 -23.15 7.97
N LYS A 286 -2.36 -22.14 8.66
CA LYS A 286 -3.81 -21.88 8.67
C LYS A 286 -4.38 -21.59 7.28
N HIS A 287 -3.61 -20.88 6.45
CA HIS A 287 -4.02 -20.45 5.11
C HIS A 287 -3.47 -21.34 4.00
N ASN A 288 -2.78 -22.44 4.35
CA ASN A 288 -2.12 -23.36 3.43
C ASN A 288 -1.20 -22.64 2.43
N ILE A 289 -0.53 -21.59 2.88
CA ILE A 289 0.43 -20.85 2.05
C ILE A 289 1.72 -21.66 1.99
N THR A 290 2.21 -21.87 0.78
CA THR A 290 3.53 -22.46 0.54
C THR A 290 4.40 -21.47 -0.20
N PHE A 291 5.72 -21.73 -0.18
CA PHE A 291 6.67 -20.97 -0.96
C PHE A 291 7.65 -21.92 -1.63
N GLU A 292 8.03 -21.59 -2.87
CA GLU A 292 8.89 -22.43 -3.72
C GLU A 292 9.77 -21.55 -4.63
N ASN A 293 10.55 -22.18 -5.50
CA ASN A 293 11.41 -21.52 -6.50
C ASN A 293 12.28 -20.39 -5.91
N ILE A 294 12.90 -20.67 -4.76
CA ILE A 294 13.73 -19.71 -4.03
C ILE A 294 15.05 -19.50 -4.77
N ARG A 295 15.26 -18.27 -5.24
CA ARG A 295 16.46 -17.85 -5.96
C ARG A 295 17.14 -16.70 -5.23
N VAL A 296 18.46 -16.71 -5.23
CA VAL A 296 19.31 -15.60 -4.82
C VAL A 296 19.54 -14.75 -6.06
N ASP A 297 19.07 -13.51 -6.00
CA ASP A 297 19.23 -12.52 -7.07
C ASP A 297 20.60 -11.84 -6.96
N GLU A 298 20.95 -11.39 -5.75
CA GLU A 298 22.19 -10.68 -5.47
C GLU A 298 22.74 -11.08 -4.10
N VAL A 299 24.07 -11.07 -3.97
CA VAL A 299 24.80 -11.32 -2.71
C VAL A 299 25.62 -10.08 -2.38
N PHE A 300 25.52 -9.61 -1.13
CA PHE A 300 26.28 -8.47 -0.62
C PHE A 300 27.05 -8.92 0.63
N ALA A 301 28.28 -9.35 0.43
CA ALA A 301 29.17 -9.90 1.45
C ALA A 301 29.52 -8.88 2.53
N GLU A 302 29.74 -7.62 2.14
CA GLU A 302 30.09 -6.55 3.09
C GLU A 302 28.94 -6.21 4.02
N GLU A 303 27.74 -6.08 3.45
CA GLU A 303 26.51 -5.78 4.16
C GLU A 303 25.92 -7.02 4.84
N ARG A 304 26.48 -8.21 4.59
CA ARG A 304 26.07 -9.50 5.13
C ARG A 304 24.59 -9.78 4.85
N LYS A 305 24.20 -9.53 3.61
CA LYS A 305 22.83 -9.66 3.13
C LYS A 305 22.75 -10.34 1.77
N ILE A 306 21.57 -10.86 1.47
CA ILE A 306 21.20 -11.38 0.15
C ILE A 306 19.82 -10.88 -0.24
N ASN A 307 19.62 -10.73 -1.54
CA ASN A 307 18.31 -10.51 -2.13
C ASN A 307 17.76 -11.84 -2.63
N LEU A 308 16.55 -12.18 -2.22
CA LEU A 308 15.85 -13.41 -2.58
C LEU A 308 14.65 -13.10 -3.47
N LEU A 309 14.44 -13.91 -4.49
CA LEU A 309 13.19 -14.01 -5.23
C LEU A 309 12.49 -15.31 -4.83
N ILE A 310 11.26 -15.21 -4.35
CA ILE A 310 10.49 -16.35 -3.82
C ILE A 310 9.10 -16.35 -4.43
N ASP A 311 8.66 -17.52 -4.91
CA ASP A 311 7.28 -17.72 -5.35
C ASP A 311 6.41 -18.07 -4.14
N LEU A 312 5.41 -17.24 -3.85
CA LEU A 312 4.36 -17.55 -2.87
C LEU A 312 3.15 -18.20 -3.56
N LYS A 313 2.57 -19.21 -2.92
CA LYS A 313 1.39 -19.93 -3.42
C LYS A 313 0.32 -20.06 -2.34
N MET A 314 -0.93 -19.86 -2.75
CA MET A 314 -2.11 -20.13 -1.94
C MET A 314 -3.06 -21.07 -2.72
N PRO A 315 -3.82 -21.96 -2.06
CA PRO A 315 -4.74 -22.84 -2.77
C PRO A 315 -5.86 -22.04 -3.44
N ASN A 316 -6.33 -22.53 -4.59
CA ASN A 316 -7.50 -22.01 -5.32
C ASN A 316 -7.38 -20.55 -5.81
N THR A 317 -6.17 -19.97 -5.85
CA THR A 317 -5.89 -18.76 -6.63
C THR A 317 -5.38 -19.16 -8.01
N ASN A 318 -5.94 -18.58 -9.06
CA ASN A 318 -5.38 -18.72 -10.40
C ASN A 318 -3.97 -18.11 -10.39
N GLU A 319 -3.01 -18.85 -10.94
CA GLU A 319 -1.56 -18.68 -10.79
C GLU A 319 -1.05 -17.23 -10.98
N GLU A 320 0.07 -16.91 -10.32
CA GLU A 320 0.77 -15.61 -10.19
C GLU A 320 0.53 -14.80 -8.89
N TRP A 321 -0.11 -15.37 -7.86
CA TRP A 321 -0.38 -14.70 -6.57
C TRP A 321 0.88 -14.43 -5.70
N GLY A 322 2.04 -14.18 -6.28
CA GLY A 322 3.29 -13.88 -5.56
C GLY A 322 4.53 -14.45 -6.21
N LYS A 323 4.52 -14.53 -7.55
CA LYS A 323 5.67 -14.97 -8.33
C LYS A 323 6.81 -13.97 -8.22
N ASP A 324 8.04 -14.45 -8.04
CA ASP A 324 9.26 -13.65 -7.95
C ASP A 324 9.15 -12.48 -6.96
N THR A 325 8.50 -12.73 -5.82
CA THR A 325 8.39 -11.71 -4.76
C THR A 325 9.76 -11.50 -4.14
N GLN A 326 10.22 -10.25 -4.12
CA GLN A 326 11.56 -9.88 -3.64
C GLN A 326 11.59 -9.72 -2.11
N PHE A 327 12.59 -10.32 -1.48
CA PHE A 327 12.86 -10.22 -0.05
C PHE A 327 14.34 -9.93 0.21
N GLU A 328 14.63 -9.07 1.18
CA GLU A 328 15.98 -8.87 1.70
C GLU A 328 16.16 -9.75 2.95
N LEU A 329 17.25 -10.52 3.00
CA LEU A 329 17.66 -11.27 4.19
C LEU A 329 19.00 -10.72 4.66
N THR A 330 19.02 -10.19 5.89
CA THR A 330 20.20 -9.59 6.52
C THR A 330 20.64 -10.39 7.75
N GLY A 331 21.83 -10.07 8.29
CA GLY A 331 22.33 -10.68 9.53
C GLY A 331 23.09 -11.98 9.33
N LEU A 332 23.52 -12.27 8.10
CA LEU A 332 24.39 -13.41 7.81
C LEU A 332 25.74 -13.26 8.52
N LYS A 333 26.40 -14.39 8.77
CA LYS A 333 27.73 -14.40 9.35
C LYS A 333 28.73 -13.83 8.37
N GLU A 334 29.67 -13.04 8.89
CA GLU A 334 30.81 -12.53 8.11
C GLU A 334 31.62 -13.64 7.47
N VAL A 335 32.28 -13.31 6.37
CA VAL A 335 33.26 -14.20 5.76
C VAL A 335 34.49 -14.23 6.67
N GLN A 336 34.98 -15.43 7.00
CA GLN A 336 36.21 -15.55 7.77
C GLN A 336 37.37 -14.94 6.97
N LYS A 337 38.22 -14.16 7.66
CA LYS A 337 39.41 -13.57 7.05
C LYS A 337 40.28 -14.68 6.45
N ALA A 338 40.62 -14.53 5.17
CA ALA A 338 41.49 -15.45 4.47
C ALA A 338 42.90 -15.44 5.07
N THR A 339 43.45 -16.64 5.23
CA THR A 339 44.88 -16.84 5.52
C THR A 339 45.72 -16.40 4.32
N ASN A 340 46.99 -16.06 4.55
CA ASN A 340 47.89 -15.65 3.46
C ASN A 340 48.04 -16.75 2.40
N GLU A 341 48.01 -18.02 2.81
CA GLU A 341 48.04 -19.16 1.90
C GLU A 341 46.79 -19.19 1.00
N GLN A 342 45.60 -18.93 1.56
CA GLN A 342 44.36 -18.85 0.79
C GLN A 342 44.35 -17.65 -0.16
N VAL A 343 44.87 -16.49 0.28
CA VAL A 343 45.02 -15.31 -0.59
C VAL A 343 45.98 -15.61 -1.73
N ALA A 344 47.11 -16.26 -1.47
CA ALA A 344 48.05 -16.66 -2.50
C ALA A 344 47.43 -17.63 -3.54
N GLU A 345 46.64 -18.62 -3.09
CA GLU A 345 45.90 -19.51 -3.99
C GLU A 345 44.81 -18.79 -4.79
N PHE A 346 44.13 -17.81 -4.19
CA PHE A 346 43.18 -16.95 -4.90
C PHE A 346 43.87 -16.13 -5.99
N VAL A 347 45.01 -15.50 -5.67
CA VAL A 347 45.77 -14.68 -6.62
C VAL A 347 46.24 -15.49 -7.84
N LYS A 348 46.60 -16.77 -7.67
CA LYS A 348 46.97 -17.65 -8.79
C LYS A 348 45.86 -17.84 -9.82
N LYS A 349 44.61 -17.61 -9.43
CA LYS A 349 43.41 -17.71 -10.29
C LYS A 349 43.06 -16.39 -10.98
N LEU A 350 43.81 -15.34 -10.70
CA LEU A 350 43.65 -14.03 -11.32
C LEU A 350 44.51 -13.91 -12.57
N THR A 351 43.94 -13.33 -13.62
CA THR A 351 44.68 -12.95 -14.83
C THR A 351 43.91 -11.88 -15.59
N HIS A 352 44.60 -11.12 -16.43
CA HIS A 352 43.95 -10.23 -17.40
C HIS A 352 43.35 -11.00 -18.58
N GLY A 353 43.59 -12.31 -18.67
CA GLY A 353 43.28 -13.13 -19.84
C GLY A 353 44.12 -12.73 -21.07
N ASP A 354 43.95 -13.48 -22.16
CA ASP A 354 44.63 -13.22 -23.43
C ASP A 354 43.73 -12.42 -24.39
N PHE A 355 43.35 -11.24 -23.91
CA PHE A 355 42.33 -10.40 -24.53
C PHE A 355 42.90 -9.20 -25.27
N TYR A 356 44.13 -8.80 -25.02
CA TYR A 356 44.61 -7.50 -25.46
C TYR A 356 45.74 -7.64 -26.48
N PHE A 357 45.81 -6.70 -27.41
CA PHE A 357 46.95 -6.59 -28.32
C PHE A 357 48.05 -5.77 -27.65
N GLY A 358 49.23 -6.37 -27.47
CA GLY A 358 50.36 -5.71 -26.81
C GLY A 358 50.74 -4.36 -27.44
N SER A 359 50.62 -4.22 -28.76
CA SER A 359 50.94 -2.99 -29.50
C SER A 359 49.99 -1.82 -29.22
N LEU A 360 48.84 -2.07 -28.58
CA LEU A 360 47.85 -1.03 -28.24
C LEU A 360 47.93 -0.61 -26.77
N LEU A 361 48.81 -1.24 -25.98
CA LEU A 361 48.97 -0.97 -24.56
C LEU A 361 50.05 0.08 -24.29
N ASN A 362 49.82 0.90 -23.27
CA ASN A 362 50.84 1.82 -22.77
C ASN A 362 51.78 1.08 -21.79
N GLU A 363 53.01 1.58 -21.60
CA GLU A 363 53.99 0.91 -20.73
C GLU A 363 53.75 1.14 -19.23
N ASN A 364 52.97 2.16 -18.86
CA ASN A 364 53.04 2.73 -17.50
C ASN A 364 51.75 2.62 -16.69
N ASN A 365 50.57 2.67 -17.30
CA ASN A 365 49.30 2.63 -16.57
C ASN A 365 48.13 2.28 -17.49
N ASN A 366 47.76 1.01 -17.58
CA ASN A 366 46.56 0.59 -18.30
C ASN A 366 45.46 0.25 -17.30
N GLU A 367 44.25 0.75 -17.56
CA GLU A 367 43.04 0.35 -16.81
C GLU A 367 42.52 -0.96 -17.40
N ILE A 368 43.09 -2.07 -16.95
CA ILE A 368 42.75 -3.41 -17.43
C ILE A 368 42.32 -4.25 -16.22
N PRO A 369 41.06 -4.70 -16.19
CA PRO A 369 40.56 -5.49 -15.07
C PRO A 369 41.29 -6.82 -14.96
N LEU A 370 41.57 -7.23 -13.73
CA LEU A 370 41.86 -8.64 -13.42
C LEU A 370 40.55 -9.42 -13.43
N ARG A 371 40.60 -10.67 -13.85
CA ARG A 371 39.46 -11.58 -13.85
C ARG A 371 39.79 -12.85 -13.10
N TYR A 372 38.78 -13.46 -12.49
CA TYR A 372 38.91 -14.67 -11.68
C TYR A 372 38.37 -15.90 -12.42
N SER A 373 39.10 -17.01 -12.38
CA SER A 373 38.63 -18.32 -12.88
C SER A 373 39.20 -19.47 -12.06
N ASP A 374 38.33 -20.37 -11.60
CA ASP A 374 38.73 -21.55 -10.83
C ASP A 374 39.46 -22.63 -11.66
N ASN A 375 39.35 -22.58 -12.99
CA ASN A 375 39.81 -23.64 -13.90
C ASN A 375 40.89 -23.18 -14.90
N ASN A 376 41.54 -22.05 -14.64
CA ASN A 376 42.55 -21.41 -15.52
C ASN A 376 42.07 -21.10 -16.95
N ASN A 377 40.78 -21.19 -17.21
CA ASN A 377 40.17 -20.90 -18.51
C ASN A 377 39.34 -19.63 -18.35
N ILE A 378 39.90 -18.48 -18.72
CA ILE A 378 39.30 -17.16 -18.54
C ILE A 378 38.70 -16.70 -19.87
N THR A 379 37.46 -16.22 -19.82
CA THR A 379 36.73 -15.61 -20.95
C THR A 379 36.34 -14.17 -20.61
N GLN A 380 35.84 -13.41 -21.58
CA GLN A 380 35.32 -12.05 -21.32
C GLN A 380 34.14 -12.03 -20.33
N GLU A 381 33.47 -13.16 -20.15
CA GLU A 381 32.36 -13.35 -19.21
C GLU A 381 32.83 -13.73 -17.80
N SER A 382 34.14 -13.98 -17.60
CA SER A 382 34.66 -14.33 -16.27
C SER A 382 34.56 -13.15 -15.30
N PRO A 383 34.20 -13.36 -14.02
CA PRO A 383 34.04 -12.29 -13.05
C PRO A 383 35.26 -11.37 -12.97
N ILE A 384 35.03 -10.06 -12.94
CA ILE A 384 36.07 -9.06 -12.72
C ILE A 384 36.42 -9.04 -11.23
N LEU A 385 37.70 -8.80 -10.93
CA LEU A 385 38.14 -8.54 -9.58
C LEU A 385 37.61 -7.18 -9.11
N ASP A 386 36.68 -7.22 -8.18
CA ASP A 386 36.17 -6.05 -7.49
C ASP A 386 36.18 -6.28 -5.97
N GLN A 387 35.75 -5.26 -5.24
CA GLN A 387 35.66 -5.26 -3.79
C GLN A 387 34.73 -6.37 -3.28
N GLU A 388 33.62 -6.63 -3.96
CA GLU A 388 32.65 -7.64 -3.57
C GLU A 388 33.22 -9.05 -3.68
N LEU A 389 33.90 -9.36 -4.79
CA LEU A 389 34.59 -10.63 -4.98
C LEU A 389 35.71 -10.84 -3.95
N LEU A 390 36.47 -9.79 -3.61
CA LEU A 390 37.49 -9.85 -2.56
C LEU A 390 36.86 -10.16 -1.19
N SER A 391 35.78 -9.47 -0.85
CA SER A 391 35.02 -9.65 0.39
C SER A 391 34.43 -11.08 0.50
N LEU A 392 33.90 -11.63 -0.59
CA LEU A 392 33.44 -13.03 -0.66
C LEU A 392 34.55 -14.05 -0.42
N LYS A 393 35.80 -13.70 -0.72
CA LYS A 393 36.97 -14.54 -0.47
C LYS A 393 37.62 -14.28 0.88
N GLY A 394 37.05 -13.40 1.72
CA GLY A 394 37.58 -13.07 3.04
C GLY A 394 38.80 -12.15 2.99
N ILE A 395 38.98 -11.40 1.90
CA ILE A 395 40.05 -10.42 1.73
C ILE A 395 39.47 -9.05 2.02
N THR A 396 39.82 -8.48 3.19
CA THR A 396 39.14 -7.30 3.75
C THR A 396 40.03 -6.05 3.84
N ASP A 397 41.30 -6.17 3.47
CA ASP A 397 42.28 -5.09 3.50
C ASP A 397 42.99 -5.03 2.15
N PHE A 398 42.66 -4.03 1.35
CA PHE A 398 43.18 -3.86 -0.01
C PHE A 398 43.03 -2.41 -0.49
N ASN A 399 43.77 -2.05 -1.54
CA ASN A 399 43.68 -0.76 -2.19
C ASN A 399 42.79 -0.84 -3.45
N VAL A 400 41.60 -0.24 -3.39
CA VAL A 400 40.63 -0.21 -4.50
C VAL A 400 41.22 0.42 -5.77
N GLU A 401 42.07 1.44 -5.63
CA GLU A 401 42.65 2.14 -6.77
C GLU A 401 43.65 1.28 -7.57
N GLU A 402 44.09 0.14 -7.02
CA GLU A 402 45.08 -0.75 -7.64
C GLU A 402 44.46 -1.93 -8.40
N LEU A 403 43.19 -2.26 -8.14
CA LEU A 403 42.55 -3.50 -8.63
C LEU A 403 42.53 -3.65 -10.16
N ASN A 404 42.50 -2.52 -10.87
CA ASN A 404 42.39 -2.48 -12.34
C ASN A 404 43.63 -1.87 -13.01
N LYS A 405 44.74 -1.67 -12.29
CA LYS A 405 45.95 -1.07 -12.85
C LYS A 405 46.93 -2.15 -13.28
N ALA A 406 47.27 -2.16 -14.57
CA ALA A 406 48.22 -3.09 -15.14
C ALA A 406 49.35 -2.36 -15.87
N LYS A 407 50.59 -2.78 -15.57
CA LYS A 407 51.80 -2.34 -16.28
C LYS A 407 52.09 -3.32 -17.42
N TYR A 408 52.37 -2.82 -18.62
CA TYR A 408 52.77 -3.68 -19.73
C TYR A 408 54.29 -3.68 -19.90
N ASP A 409 54.90 -4.86 -19.79
CA ASP A 409 56.30 -5.09 -20.16
C ASP A 409 56.39 -5.57 -21.61
N LYS A 410 56.86 -4.68 -22.48
CA LYS A 410 57.05 -4.95 -23.92
C LYS A 410 58.07 -6.05 -24.20
N ASN A 411 59.09 -6.25 -23.37
CA ASN A 411 60.14 -7.23 -23.65
C ASN A 411 59.66 -8.65 -23.41
N SER A 412 58.91 -8.86 -22.33
CA SER A 412 58.34 -10.16 -21.98
C SER A 412 56.91 -10.37 -22.48
N HIS A 413 56.31 -9.34 -23.09
CA HIS A 413 54.91 -9.31 -23.54
C HIS A 413 53.93 -9.65 -22.41
N LYS A 414 54.19 -9.13 -21.20
CA LYS A 414 53.41 -9.42 -19.99
C LYS A 414 52.65 -8.19 -19.50
N LEU A 415 51.40 -8.39 -19.13
CA LEU A 415 50.68 -7.51 -18.22
C LEU A 415 51.00 -7.90 -16.77
N ILE A 416 51.37 -6.92 -15.96
CA ILE A 416 51.81 -7.09 -14.58
C ILE A 416 50.96 -6.19 -13.70
N THR A 417 50.24 -6.79 -12.77
CA THR A 417 49.50 -6.07 -11.72
C THR A 417 50.08 -6.42 -10.36
N THR A 418 50.30 -5.40 -9.55
CA THR A 418 50.72 -5.55 -8.15
C THR A 418 49.51 -5.28 -7.27
N LEU A 419 49.17 -6.21 -6.40
CA LEU A 419 48.04 -6.13 -5.49
C LEU A 419 48.54 -6.14 -4.05
N HIS A 420 48.04 -5.23 -3.22
CA HIS A 420 48.21 -5.29 -1.77
C HIS A 420 46.96 -5.88 -1.15
N LEU A 421 47.03 -7.14 -0.68
CA LEU A 421 45.91 -7.87 -0.12
C LEU A 421 46.28 -8.38 1.29
N ASN A 422 45.46 -8.06 2.29
CA ASN A 422 45.65 -8.43 3.70
C ASN A 422 47.05 -8.08 4.25
N GLY A 423 47.60 -6.93 3.83
CA GLY A 423 48.92 -6.45 4.25
C GLY A 423 50.12 -7.15 3.57
N GLN A 424 49.88 -7.95 2.52
CA GLN A 424 50.94 -8.55 1.71
C GLN A 424 50.85 -8.10 0.25
N GLU A 425 52.00 -7.99 -0.39
CA GLU A 425 52.12 -7.66 -1.81
C GLU A 425 52.12 -8.96 -2.64
N TYR A 426 51.33 -8.95 -3.71
CA TYR A 426 51.23 -10.04 -4.67
C TYR A 426 51.39 -9.51 -6.10
N THR A 427 52.06 -10.27 -6.95
CA THR A 427 52.20 -9.95 -8.37
C THR A 427 51.42 -10.94 -9.22
N VAL A 428 50.52 -10.43 -10.05
CA VAL A 428 49.84 -11.20 -11.09
C VAL A 428 50.49 -10.88 -12.43
N GLU A 429 50.93 -11.91 -13.14
CA GLU A 429 51.51 -11.79 -14.46
C GLU A 429 50.64 -12.51 -15.50
N THR A 430 50.34 -11.84 -16.60
CA THR A 430 49.62 -12.42 -17.74
C THR A 430 50.42 -12.22 -19.01
N THR A 431 50.91 -13.31 -19.61
CA THR A 431 51.57 -13.25 -20.92
C THR A 431 50.53 -13.14 -22.03
N LEU A 432 50.65 -12.11 -22.86
CA LEU A 432 49.81 -11.92 -24.04
C LEU A 432 50.32 -12.80 -25.18
N SER A 433 49.46 -13.61 -25.78
CA SER A 433 49.82 -14.40 -26.97
C SER A 433 49.80 -13.56 -28.25
N ARG A 434 49.21 -12.35 -28.19
CA ARG A 434 49.02 -11.42 -29.31
C ARG A 434 49.81 -10.13 -29.11
N PRO A 435 51.13 -10.13 -29.35
CA PRO A 435 51.98 -8.98 -29.07
C PRO A 435 51.70 -7.78 -29.99
N THR A 436 51.15 -8.00 -31.18
CA THR A 436 50.90 -6.96 -32.18
C THR A 436 49.57 -7.16 -32.91
N VAL A 437 48.90 -6.07 -33.23
CA VAL A 437 47.83 -6.04 -34.27
C VAL A 437 48.37 -5.38 -35.53
N ASP A 438 48.08 -5.94 -36.70
CA ASP A 438 48.35 -5.27 -37.97
C ASP A 438 47.28 -4.20 -38.23
N MET A 439 47.56 -2.98 -37.78
CA MET A 439 46.68 -1.82 -37.95
C MET A 439 46.43 -1.49 -39.43
N GLY A 440 47.32 -1.88 -40.35
CA GLY A 440 47.17 -1.64 -41.78
C GLY A 440 46.09 -2.52 -42.42
N VAL A 441 46.06 -3.80 -42.05
CA VAL A 441 44.96 -4.73 -42.39
C VAL A 441 43.65 -4.26 -41.75
N TRP A 442 43.70 -3.86 -40.48
CA TRP A 442 42.50 -3.49 -39.73
C TRP A 442 41.86 -2.16 -40.15
N ALA A 443 42.65 -1.11 -40.39
CA ALA A 443 42.15 0.18 -40.89
C ALA A 443 41.44 0.02 -42.24
N SER A 444 41.88 -0.94 -43.06
CA SER A 444 41.23 -1.28 -44.33
C SER A 444 39.93 -2.07 -44.18
N GLU A 445 39.72 -2.76 -43.05
CA GLU A 445 38.59 -3.67 -42.80
C GLU A 445 37.43 -3.02 -42.02
N VAL A 446 37.71 -2.09 -41.10
CA VAL A 446 36.70 -1.49 -40.20
C VAL A 446 36.32 -0.05 -40.60
N GLY A 447 37.19 0.66 -41.32
CA GLY A 447 37.00 2.07 -41.72
C GLY A 447 37.14 3.07 -40.56
N ASP A 448 37.11 4.36 -40.88
CA ASP A 448 37.45 5.52 -40.00
C ASP A 448 36.58 5.74 -38.73
N GLN A 449 35.85 4.73 -38.24
CA GLN A 449 34.86 4.88 -37.16
C GLN A 449 35.25 4.21 -35.84
N LEU A 450 36.46 4.47 -35.33
CA LEU A 450 36.86 3.99 -34.01
C LEU A 450 36.90 5.15 -33.02
N THR A 451 35.93 5.18 -32.12
CA THR A 451 35.77 6.19 -31.08
C THR A 451 36.24 5.74 -29.69
N ALA A 452 36.71 4.49 -29.55
CA ALA A 452 37.22 3.95 -28.28
C ALA A 452 38.72 4.25 -28.09
N GLU A 453 39.15 4.45 -26.84
CA GLU A 453 40.56 4.61 -26.50
C GLU A 453 41.36 3.33 -26.84
N ALA A 454 42.52 3.48 -27.48
CA ALA A 454 43.27 2.37 -28.07
C ALA A 454 43.63 1.25 -27.07
N ASN A 455 43.90 1.60 -25.82
CA ASN A 455 44.26 0.68 -24.73
C ASN A 455 43.09 -0.18 -24.20
N THR A 456 41.85 0.10 -24.63
CA THR A 456 40.65 -0.65 -24.21
C THR A 456 40.17 -1.70 -25.23
N ILE A 457 40.85 -1.78 -26.38
CA ILE A 457 40.45 -2.63 -27.51
C ILE A 457 40.82 -4.10 -27.25
N ASN A 458 39.84 -5.00 -27.38
CA ASN A 458 40.00 -6.43 -27.14
C ASN A 458 40.20 -7.24 -28.44
N ALA A 459 41.21 -8.09 -28.48
CA ALA A 459 41.53 -8.99 -29.57
C ALA A 459 40.42 -10.01 -29.88
N ILE A 460 39.55 -10.38 -28.93
CA ILE A 460 38.37 -11.22 -29.19
C ILE A 460 37.33 -10.46 -30.01
N SER A 461 37.11 -9.16 -29.72
CA SER A 461 36.21 -8.33 -30.54
C SER A 461 36.73 -8.09 -31.97
N LEU A 462 38.01 -8.35 -32.20
CA LEU A 462 38.70 -8.16 -33.48
C LEU A 462 39.02 -9.45 -34.23
N ASN A 463 38.51 -10.60 -33.78
CA ASN A 463 38.70 -11.85 -34.52
C ASN A 463 37.96 -11.76 -35.88
N VAL A 464 38.68 -12.03 -36.97
CA VAL A 464 38.29 -11.86 -38.39
C VAL A 464 36.94 -12.51 -38.73
N THR A 465 36.48 -13.47 -37.93
CA THR A 465 35.17 -14.12 -38.07
C THR A 465 33.97 -13.28 -37.62
N ASN A 466 34.16 -12.21 -36.84
CA ASN A 466 33.07 -11.39 -36.27
C ASN A 466 32.89 -10.01 -36.96
N LEU A 467 33.80 -9.63 -37.86
CA LEU A 467 33.68 -8.38 -38.63
C LEU A 467 32.79 -8.61 -39.87
N LYS A 468 31.59 -8.02 -39.90
CA LYS A 468 30.77 -7.97 -41.12
C LYS A 468 31.40 -6.99 -42.10
N PHE A 469 32.24 -7.49 -43.00
CA PHE A 469 32.85 -6.68 -44.06
C PHE A 469 31.78 -6.07 -44.97
N LYS A 470 31.82 -4.74 -45.17
CA LYS A 470 31.19 -4.14 -46.35
C LYS A 470 31.99 -4.60 -47.57
N LYS A 471 31.34 -5.29 -48.51
CA LYS A 471 31.92 -5.57 -49.84
C LYS A 471 32.44 -4.25 -50.42
N LEU A 472 33.75 -4.13 -50.56
CA LEU A 472 34.37 -3.07 -51.37
C LEU A 472 33.94 -3.30 -52.82
N ASN A 473 33.15 -2.38 -53.38
CA ASN A 473 32.92 -2.31 -54.82
C ASN A 473 34.21 -1.81 -55.47
N TRP A 474 34.99 -2.73 -56.03
CA TRP A 474 36.10 -2.37 -56.91
C TRP A 474 35.51 -1.89 -58.23
N THR A 475 35.47 -0.57 -58.43
CA THR A 475 35.29 0.00 -59.77
C THR A 475 36.63 -0.10 -60.48
N ILE A 476 36.73 -1.02 -61.44
CA ILE A 476 37.86 -1.08 -62.36
C ILE A 476 37.73 0.11 -63.31
N ILE A 477 38.76 0.95 -63.39
CA ILE A 477 38.94 1.99 -64.42
C ILE A 477 39.53 1.33 -65.67
#